data_AF-A0A2E8R7S7-F1
#
_entry.id   AF-A0A2E8R7S7-F1
#
_cell.length_a   1.000
_cell.length_b   1.000
_cell.length_c   1.000
_cell.angle_alpha   90.00
_cell.angle_beta   90.00
_cell.angle_gamma   90.00
#
_symmetry.space_group_name_H-M   'P 1'
#
loop_
_entity.id
_entity.type
_entity.pdbx_description
1 polymer ?
#
loop_
_entity_poly.entity_id
_entity_poly.type
_entity_poly.pdbx_seq_one_letter_code
_entity_poly.pdbx_strand_id
1 'polypeptide(L)' 'MRFFLNILFWSFTSSLFLGLYLKESFANDISEILIGFSVLALSFLYLPLFLYHRYKGKDLSKYTFNKKKLRKKE' A
#
# COMPACT_ATOMS: atom_id res chain seq x y z
N MET A 1 -13.22 11.92 0.44
CA MET A 1 -12.40 10.70 0.21
C MET A 1 -10.98 10.75 0.81
N ARG A 2 -10.48 11.90 1.30
CA ARG A 2 -9.14 11.99 1.92
C ARG A 2 -8.96 11.07 3.15
N PHE A 3 -10.03 10.86 3.92
CA PHE A 3 -9.99 10.05 5.14
C PHE A 3 -10.18 8.55 4.93
N PHE A 4 -10.87 8.12 3.86
CA PHE A 4 -11.21 6.71 3.66
C PHE A 4 -9.96 5.83 3.53
N LEU A 5 -9.01 6.24 2.69
CA LEU A 5 -7.74 5.53 2.54
C LEU A 5 -6.84 5.62 3.76
N ASN A 6 -6.92 6.72 4.52
CA ASN A 6 -6.17 6.83 5.77
C ASN A 6 -6.72 5.88 6.84
N ILE A 7 -8.05 5.78 6.96
CA ILE A 7 -8.70 4.85 7.89
C ILE A 7 -8.37 3.40 7.50
N LEU A 8 -8.42 3.07 6.21
CA LEU A 8 -8.07 1.75 5.72
C LEU A 8 -6.60 1.40 6.05
N PHE A 9 -5.68 2.35 5.82
CA PHE A 9 -4.26 2.18 6.13
C PHE A 9 -4.01 1.93 7.62
N TRP A 10 -4.61 2.76 8.48
CA TRP A 10 -4.49 2.62 9.92
C TRP A 10 -5.08 1.31 10.43
N SER A 11 -6.18 0.83 9.85
CA SER A 11 -6.77 -0.47 10.21
C SER A 11 -5.81 -1.63 9.93
N PHE A 12 -5.21 -1.70 8.73
CA PHE A 12 -4.22 -2.73 8.40
C PHE A 12 -2.94 -2.59 9.23
N THR A 13 -2.47 -1.37 9.46
CA THR A 13 -1.29 -1.09 10.29
C THR A 13 -1.50 -1.56 11.72
N SER A 14 -2.63 -1.20 12.35
CA SER A 14 -2.97 -1.68 13.70
C SER A 14 -3.09 -3.20 13.76
N SER A 15 -3.66 -3.85 12.73
CA SER A 15 -3.71 -5.32 12.66
C SER A 15 -2.32 -5.95 12.57
N LEU A 16 -1.39 -5.34 11.83
CA LEU A 16 0.01 -5.77 11.77
C LEU A 16 0.71 -5.65 13.13
N PHE A 17 0.56 -4.51 13.81
CA PHE A 17 1.09 -4.31 15.16
C PHE A 17 0.52 -5.30 16.17
N LEU A 18 -0.79 -5.57 16.13
CA LEU A 18 -1.43 -6.58 16.98
C LEU A 18 -0.86 -7.97 16.70
N GLY A 19 -0.68 -8.34 15.43
CA GLY A 19 -0.06 -9.62 15.05
C GLY A 19 1.36 -9.79 15.59
N LEU A 20 2.17 -8.73 15.52
CA LEU A 20 3.52 -8.72 16.09
C LEU A 20 3.50 -8.83 17.62
N TYR A 21 2.61 -8.11 18.30
CA TYR A 21 2.46 -8.19 19.75
C TYR A 21 2.03 -9.58 20.24
N LEU A 22 1.09 -10.20 19.51
CA LEU A 22 0.62 -11.57 19.76
C LEU A 22 1.73 -12.61 19.55
N LYS A 23 2.59 -12.39 18.53
CA LYS A 23 3.74 -13.25 18.28
C LYS A 23 4.70 -13.27 19.47
N GLU A 24 5.04 -12.10 19.99
CA GLU A 24 5.93 -11.95 21.15
C GLU A 24 5.31 -12.51 22.44
N SER A 25 4.00 -12.36 22.64
CA SER A 25 3.34 -12.73 23.90
C SER A 25 2.95 -14.21 24.01
N PHE A 26 2.51 -14.83 22.91
CA PHE A 26 1.87 -16.15 22.96
C PHE A 26 2.50 -17.20 22.03
N ALA A 27 3.52 -16.86 21.25
CA ALA A 27 4.28 -17.78 20.39
C ALA A 27 3.40 -18.79 19.61
N ASN A 28 2.26 -18.32 19.07
CA ASN A 28 1.31 -19.15 18.33
C ASN A 28 1.58 -19.04 16.83
N ASP A 29 1.58 -20.16 16.10
CA ASP A 29 1.76 -20.21 14.63
C ASP A 29 0.74 -19.34 13.87
N ILE A 30 -0.45 -19.17 14.45
CA ILE A 30 -1.53 -18.32 13.92
C ILE A 30 -1.08 -16.85 13.80
N SER A 31 -0.19 -16.39 14.68
CA SER A 31 0.32 -15.01 14.66
C SER A 31 1.18 -14.74 13.42
N GLU A 32 1.99 -15.70 12.99
CA GLU A 32 2.83 -15.56 11.80
C GLU A 32 2.00 -15.51 10.53
N ILE A 33 0.96 -16.36 10.45
CA ILE A 33 -0.03 -16.33 9.36
C ILE A 33 -0.75 -14.98 9.32
N LEU A 34 -1.16 -14.46 10.49
CA LEU A 34 -1.85 -13.17 10.59
C LEU A 34 -0.95 -12.01 10.13
N ILE A 35 0.33 -12.00 10.53
CA ILE A 35 1.31 -11.01 10.09
C ILE A 35 1.49 -11.09 8.57
N GLY A 36 1.73 -12.30 8.03
CA GLY A 36 1.91 -12.52 6.60
C GLY A 36 0.68 -12.07 5.80
N PHE A 37 -0.52 -12.42 6.26
CA PHE A 37 -1.78 -12.01 5.65
C PHE A 37 -1.97 -10.49 5.67
N SER A 38 -1.64 -9.83 6.78
CA SER A 38 -1.73 -8.37 6.89
C SER A 38 -0.77 -7.67 5.91
N VAL A 39 0.47 -8.14 5.80
CA VAL A 39 1.45 -7.61 4.82
C VAL A 39 0.99 -7.87 3.39
N LEU A 40 0.50 -9.06 3.08
CA LEU A 40 -0.03 -9.39 1.75
C LEU A 40 -1.22 -8.51 1.39
N ALA A 41 -2.15 -8.30 2.32
CA ALA A 41 -3.28 -7.41 2.10
C ALA A 41 -2.85 -5.95 1.89
N LEU A 42 -1.85 -5.47 2.63
CA LEU A 42 -1.26 -4.15 2.41
C LEU A 42 -0.60 -4.03 1.02
N SER A 43 0.13 -5.06 0.59
CA SER A 43 0.83 -5.04 -0.70
C SER A 43 -0.10 -5.20 -1.90
N PHE A 44 -1.07 -6.12 -1.84
CA PHE A 44 -1.90 -6.47 -2.99
C PHE A 44 -3.28 -5.80 -3.01
N LEU A 45 -3.84 -5.43 -1.86
CA LEU A 45 -5.12 -4.68 -1.82
C LEU A 45 -4.86 -3.19 -1.64
N TYR A 46 -4.15 -2.81 -0.57
CA TYR A 46 -4.04 -1.39 -0.21
C TYR A 46 -3.24 -0.61 -1.24
N LEU A 47 -2.09 -1.12 -1.70
CA LEU A 47 -1.22 -0.43 -2.64
C LEU A 47 -1.93 -0.10 -3.98
N PRO A 48 -2.50 -1.06 -4.75
CA PRO A 48 -3.16 -0.72 -6.01
C PRO A 48 -4.40 0.17 -5.80
N LEU A 49 -5.14 0.00 -4.71
CA LEU A 49 -6.28 0.86 -4.39
C LEU A 49 -5.83 2.30 -4.09
N PHE A 50 -4.71 2.46 -3.38
CA PHE A 50 -4.08 3.74 -3.11
C PHE A 50 -3.62 4.43 -4.40
N LEU A 51 -2.95 3.69 -5.29
CA LEU A 51 -2.57 4.19 -6.60
C LEU A 51 -3.81 4.64 -7.38
N TYR A 52 -4.82 3.78 -7.53
CA TYR A 52 -6.03 4.12 -8.28
C TYR A 52 -6.69 5.40 -7.78
N HIS A 53 -6.83 5.54 -6.46
CA HIS A 53 -7.41 6.74 -5.87
C HIS A 53 -6.55 7.99 -6.09
N ARG A 54 -5.23 7.88 -5.94
CA ARG A 54 -4.32 9.03 -6.02
C ARG A 54 -4.03 9.50 -7.44
N TYR A 55 -4.09 8.59 -8.41
CA TYR A 55 -3.93 8.91 -9.82
C TYR A 55 -5.23 9.33 -10.50
N LYS A 56 -6.38 9.26 -9.82
CA LYS A 56 -7.68 9.73 -10.33
C LYS A 56 -7.61 11.22 -10.67
N GLY A 57 -7.55 11.53 -11.97
CA GLY A 57 -7.50 12.90 -12.50
C GLY A 57 -6.10 13.45 -12.80
N LYS A 58 -5.05 12.63 -12.67
CA LYS A 58 -3.69 13.01 -13.10
C LYS A 58 -3.35 12.38 -14.45
N ASP A 59 -2.80 13.20 -15.35
CA ASP A 59 -2.31 12.72 -16.65
C ASP A 59 -1.00 11.94 -16.45
N LEU A 60 -1.08 10.61 -16.55
CA LEU A 60 0.05 9.69 -16.46
C LEU A 60 1.09 9.96 -17.57
N SER A 61 0.68 10.49 -18.72
CA SER A 61 1.56 10.78 -19.86
C SER A 61 2.59 11.87 -19.56
N LYS A 62 2.37 12.69 -18.52
CA LYS A 62 3.37 13.66 -18.05
C LYS A 62 4.51 13.02 -17.25
N TYR A 63 4.29 11.81 -16.73
CA TYR A 63 5.25 11.06 -15.90
C TYR A 63 5.89 9.89 -16.66
N THR A 64 5.31 9.48 -17.79
CA THR A 64 5.92 8.51 -18.71
C THR A 64 7.06 9.15 -19.51
N PHE A 65 8.19 8.45 -19.61
CA PHE A 65 9.38 8.90 -20.33
C PHE A 65 9.09 9.09 -21.83
N ASN A 66 8.90 10.33 -22.26
CA ASN A 66 8.66 10.65 -23.65
C ASN A 66 9.99 10.93 -24.37
N LYS A 67 10.51 9.92 -25.08
CA LYS A 67 11.73 10.03 -25.92
C LYS A 67 11.70 11.22 -26.89
N LYS A 68 10.51 11.63 -27.36
CA LYS A 68 10.37 12.79 -28.28
C LYS A 68 10.60 14.15 -27.59
N LYS A 69 10.39 14.27 -26.27
CA LYS A 69 10.67 15.50 -25.52
C LYS A 69 12.15 15.70 -25.23
N LEU A 70 12.90 14.62 -25.09
CA LEU A 70 14.35 14.65 -24.79
C LEU A 70 15.16 15.09 -26.02
N ARG A 71 14.84 14.52 -27.19
CA ARG A 71 15.49 14.86 -28.47
C ARG A 71 15.19 16.28 -28.98
N LYS A 72 14.33 17.03 -28.29
CA LYS A 72 14.02 18.44 -28.61
C LYS A 72 14.79 19.43 -27.72
N LYS A 73 15.53 18.91 -26.74
CA LYS A 73 16.36 19.67 -25.79
C LYS A 73 17.85 19.54 -26.08
N GLU A 74 18.25 18.58 -26.92
CA GLU A 74 19.56 18.49 -27.57
C GLU A 74 19.53 19.27 -28.89
#